data_AF-A0A7L2MAF6-F1
#
_entry.id   AF-A0A7L2MAF6-F1
#
_cell.length_a   1.000
_cell.length_b   1.000
_cell.length_c   1.000
_cell.angle_alpha   90.00
_cell.angle_beta   90.00
_cell.angle_gamma   90.00
#
_symmetry.space_group_name_H-M   'P 1'
#
loop_
_entity.id
_entity.type
_entity.pdbx_description
1 polymer ?
#
loop_
_entity_poly.entity_id
_entity_poly.type
_entity_poly.pdbx_seq_one_letter_code
_entity_poly.pdbx_strand_id
1 'polypeptide(L)'
;EPRPLSALIQGHGTCLPASEAGGMRTEGPADSVEPDDMPLESTEITQDHLLNHQLMFPIGQDKSIPRNSITAYENMKAKRISELKKWKEQGPCQKELYRALYKLVKAQQRSRGEIYKFYLPNCNKDGFYHSKQCETLLDGESAECWCVYPKSGRRIPGSPEVKGDPECQQYLSSQE
;
A
#
# COMPACT_ATOMS: atom_id res chain seq x y z
N GLU A 1 33.00 -28.20 2.97
CA GLU A 1 33.38 -27.14 3.92
C GLU A 1 32.48 -27.20 5.15
N PRO A 2 32.99 -27.21 6.40
CA PRO A 2 32.22 -27.74 7.53
C PRO A 2 31.25 -26.76 8.21
N ARG A 3 31.08 -25.50 7.77
CA ARG A 3 30.15 -24.52 8.41
C ARG A 3 29.51 -23.53 7.41
N PRO A 4 28.58 -23.99 6.56
CA PRO A 4 27.99 -23.18 5.48
C PRO A 4 27.26 -21.93 6.00
N LEU A 5 26.63 -22.00 7.17
CA LEU A 5 25.89 -20.87 7.74
C LEU A 5 26.81 -19.71 8.16
N SER A 6 27.99 -20.03 8.70
CA SER A 6 28.96 -19.02 9.14
C SER A 6 29.57 -18.27 7.97
N ALA A 7 29.84 -18.99 6.86
CA ALA A 7 30.32 -18.39 5.62
C ALA A 7 29.29 -17.41 5.04
N LEU A 8 28.01 -17.76 5.08
CA LEU A 8 26.93 -16.89 4.59
C LEU A 8 26.83 -15.59 5.40
N ILE A 9 26.87 -15.68 6.73
CA ILE A 9 26.79 -14.52 7.63
C ILE A 9 28.00 -13.58 7.45
N GLN A 10 29.15 -14.12 7.09
CA GLN A 10 30.38 -13.37 6.84
C GLN A 10 30.52 -12.90 5.37
N GLY A 11 29.52 -13.15 4.52
CA GLY A 11 29.51 -12.71 3.13
C GLY A 11 30.37 -13.56 2.18
N HIS A 12 30.81 -14.74 2.62
CA HIS A 12 31.58 -15.70 1.83
C HIS A 12 30.70 -16.74 1.12
N GLY A 13 29.38 -16.53 1.06
CA GLY A 13 28.48 -17.40 0.31
C GLY A 13 28.74 -17.28 -1.20
N THR A 14 28.74 -18.43 -1.90
CA THR A 14 28.82 -18.47 -3.37
C THR A 14 27.42 -18.71 -3.94
N CYS A 15 26.99 -17.90 -4.89
CA CYS A 15 25.72 -18.11 -5.60
C CYS A 15 25.89 -19.19 -6.66
N LEU A 16 25.05 -20.23 -6.63
CA LEU A 16 24.95 -21.21 -7.70
C LEU A 16 23.79 -20.85 -8.66
N PRO A 17 23.94 -21.10 -9.97
CA PRO A 17 22.88 -20.87 -10.94
C PRO A 17 21.70 -21.82 -10.70
N ALA A 18 20.48 -21.32 -10.94
CA ALA A 18 19.22 -22.05 -10.66
C ALA A 18 19.09 -23.41 -11.38
N SER A 19 19.89 -23.65 -12.42
CA SER A 19 19.95 -24.91 -13.17
C SER A 19 20.56 -26.08 -12.39
N GLU A 20 21.26 -25.83 -11.28
CA GLU A 20 21.94 -26.87 -10.48
C GLU A 20 21.20 -27.23 -9.18
N ALA A 21 20.07 -26.57 -8.89
CA ALA A 21 19.23 -26.86 -7.73
C ALA A 21 18.25 -28.05 -7.94
N GLY A 22 18.24 -28.65 -9.14
CA GLY A 22 17.30 -29.69 -9.55
C GLY A 22 17.84 -31.11 -9.39
N GLY A 23 17.67 -31.71 -8.21
CA GLY A 23 18.18 -33.05 -7.96
C GLY A 23 17.54 -33.83 -6.81
N MET A 24 16.24 -33.64 -6.54
CA MET A 24 15.44 -34.65 -5.83
C MET A 24 13.96 -34.49 -6.20
N ARG A 25 13.49 -35.21 -7.23
CA ARG A 25 12.07 -35.61 -7.40
C ARG A 25 11.96 -37.01 -6.78
N THR A 26 10.88 -37.41 -6.12
CA THR A 26 9.55 -37.80 -6.64
C THR A 26 8.67 -38.03 -5.38
N GLU A 27 7.38 -37.72 -5.29
CA GLU A 27 6.24 -38.22 -6.08
C GLU A 27 5.06 -37.22 -6.08
N GLY A 28 4.30 -37.17 -7.18
CA GLY A 28 2.95 -36.57 -7.22
C GLY A 28 1.86 -37.62 -6.90
N PRO A 29 0.56 -37.44 -7.19
CA PRO A 29 -0.09 -36.35 -7.95
C PRO A 29 -1.41 -35.81 -7.33
N ALA A 30 -2.04 -34.88 -8.06
CA ALA A 30 -3.45 -34.48 -8.04
C ALA A 30 -3.91 -33.33 -7.13
N ASP A 31 -4.32 -32.26 -7.81
CA ASP A 31 -5.49 -31.41 -7.57
C ASP A 31 -5.75 -30.90 -6.15
N SER A 32 -5.44 -29.62 -5.95
CA SER A 32 -6.18 -28.77 -5.01
C SER A 32 -6.07 -27.33 -5.45
N VAL A 33 -7.05 -26.92 -6.26
CA VAL A 33 -7.86 -25.71 -6.07
C VAL A 33 -7.26 -24.71 -5.08
N GLU A 34 -6.84 -23.56 -5.58
CA GLU A 34 -6.74 -22.32 -4.79
C GLU A 34 -8.11 -22.01 -4.18
N PRO A 35 -8.23 -21.84 -2.86
CA PRO A 35 -9.27 -21.02 -2.26
C PRO A 35 -8.57 -19.76 -1.75
N ASP A 36 -8.76 -18.66 -2.45
CA ASP A 36 -9.75 -17.65 -2.07
C ASP A 36 -9.47 -16.97 -0.73
N ASP A 37 -9.47 -15.64 -0.83
CA ASP A 37 -9.48 -14.61 0.19
C ASP A 37 -10.18 -14.97 1.53
N MET A 38 -9.60 -14.40 2.60
CA MET A 38 -10.17 -14.04 3.93
C MET A 38 -9.82 -14.94 5.15
N PRO A 39 -9.70 -14.38 6.38
CA PRO A 39 -10.02 -13.01 6.79
C PRO A 39 -8.90 -12.24 7.51
N LEU A 40 -8.96 -10.92 7.33
CA LEU A 40 -8.47 -9.90 8.23
C LEU A 40 -9.32 -9.94 9.52
N GLU A 41 -9.20 -10.99 10.32
CA GLU A 41 -9.80 -11.03 11.65
C GLU A 41 -8.78 -10.72 12.73
N SER A 42 -9.20 -9.79 13.58
CA SER A 42 -8.63 -9.47 14.86
C SER A 42 -8.59 -10.72 15.74
N THR A 43 -7.59 -11.59 15.57
CA THR A 43 -7.33 -12.61 16.58
C THR A 43 -6.52 -11.94 17.68
N GLU A 44 -7.20 -11.55 18.76
CA GLU A 44 -6.55 -11.50 20.07
C GLU A 44 -5.73 -12.77 20.22
N ILE A 45 -4.42 -12.60 20.36
CA ILE A 45 -3.46 -13.68 20.40
C ILE A 45 -3.80 -14.50 21.64
N THR A 46 -4.39 -15.67 21.45
CA THR A 46 -4.70 -16.59 22.54
C THR A 46 -3.41 -17.00 23.24
N GLN A 47 -3.49 -17.18 24.56
CA GLN A 47 -2.36 -17.40 25.46
C GLN A 47 -1.44 -18.57 25.00
N ASP A 48 -1.98 -19.53 24.25
CA ASP A 48 -1.24 -20.66 23.66
C ASP A 48 -0.33 -20.27 22.47
N HIS A 49 -0.66 -19.22 21.70
CA HIS A 49 0.20 -18.77 20.59
C HIS A 49 1.48 -18.03 21.06
N LEU A 50 1.42 -17.44 22.26
CA LEU A 50 2.57 -16.82 22.92
C LEU A 50 3.56 -17.88 23.43
N LEU A 51 3.05 -18.99 23.95
CA LEU A 51 3.88 -20.10 24.43
C LEU A 51 4.67 -20.74 23.30
N ASN A 52 4.09 -20.87 22.09
CA ASN A 52 4.79 -21.50 20.97
C ASN A 52 5.96 -20.63 20.43
N HIS A 53 5.87 -19.30 20.52
CA HIS A 53 7.00 -18.40 20.24
C HIS A 53 8.09 -18.47 21.31
N GLN A 54 7.72 -18.86 22.53
CA GLN A 54 8.63 -18.97 23.67
C GLN A 54 9.39 -20.31 23.69
N LEU A 55 8.91 -21.32 22.96
CA LEU A 55 9.51 -22.67 22.90
C LEU A 55 10.58 -22.85 21.81
N MET A 56 10.82 -21.86 20.95
CA MET A 56 11.91 -21.89 19.96
C MET A 56 13.30 -21.61 20.59
N PHE A 57 13.37 -21.30 21.88
CA PHE A 57 14.61 -21.06 22.61
C PHE A 57 14.87 -22.19 23.61
N PRO A 58 15.90 -23.03 23.41
CA PRO A 58 16.28 -24.04 24.40
C PRO A 58 16.60 -23.36 25.74
N ILE A 59 15.94 -23.81 26.81
CA ILE A 59 16.27 -23.45 28.19
C ILE A 59 17.66 -24.03 28.48
N GLY A 60 18.70 -23.23 28.32
CA GLY A 60 20.06 -23.70 28.60
C GLY A 60 21.23 -22.99 27.94
N GLN A 61 21.10 -21.76 27.44
CA GLN A 61 22.26 -20.87 27.28
C GLN A 61 21.81 -19.45 27.60
N ASP A 62 22.30 -18.92 28.73
CA ASP A 62 22.23 -17.50 29.06
C ASP A 62 23.09 -16.70 28.06
N LYS A 63 22.55 -16.51 26.86
CA LYS A 63 23.02 -15.53 25.90
C LYS A 63 22.00 -14.42 25.97
N SER A 64 22.21 -13.51 26.91
CA SER A 64 21.52 -12.23 26.96
C SER A 64 21.30 -11.72 25.54
N ILE A 65 20.04 -11.64 25.12
CA ILE A 65 19.68 -11.06 23.84
C ILE A 65 20.38 -9.70 23.81
N PRO A 66 21.31 -9.44 22.86
CA PRO A 66 22.06 -8.20 22.88
C PRO A 66 21.06 -7.06 22.90
N ARG A 67 21.13 -6.15 23.90
CA ARG A 67 20.18 -5.02 24.04
C ARG A 67 19.90 -4.33 22.70
N ASN A 68 20.94 -4.22 21.87
CA ASN A 68 20.90 -3.69 20.51
C ASN A 68 19.85 -4.34 19.59
N SER A 69 19.61 -5.65 19.72
CA SER A 69 18.61 -6.39 18.93
C SER A 69 17.17 -6.14 19.39
N ILE A 70 16.94 -6.00 20.70
CA ILE A 70 15.63 -5.60 21.25
C ILE A 70 15.30 -4.17 20.80
N THR A 71 16.25 -3.25 20.97
CA THR A 71 16.10 -1.85 20.56
C THR A 71 15.90 -1.73 19.03
N ALA A 72 16.62 -2.51 18.23
CA ALA A 72 16.43 -2.54 16.78
C ALA A 72 15.00 -3.01 16.41
N TYR A 73 14.50 -4.07 17.05
CA TYR A 73 13.15 -4.56 16.83
C TYR A 73 12.08 -3.54 17.24
N GLU A 74 12.23 -2.90 18.40
CA GLU A 74 11.30 -1.86 18.87
C GLU A 74 11.29 -0.64 17.95
N ASN A 75 12.46 -0.19 17.48
CA ASN A 75 12.56 0.91 16.52
C ASN A 75 11.88 0.56 15.19
N MET A 76 12.08 -0.67 14.70
CA MET A 76 11.42 -1.15 13.47
C MET A 76 9.90 -1.24 13.65
N LYS A 77 9.43 -1.70 14.81
CA LYS A 77 8.00 -1.74 15.16
C LYS A 77 7.41 -0.34 15.26
N ALA A 78 8.08 0.59 15.93
CA ALA A 78 7.66 1.97 16.06
C ALA A 78 7.56 2.66 14.70
N LYS A 79 8.56 2.46 13.82
CA LYS A 79 8.53 2.96 12.44
C LYS A 79 7.35 2.39 11.65
N ARG A 80 7.07 1.09 11.75
CA ARG A 80 5.92 0.47 11.08
C ARG A 80 4.59 1.07 11.58
N ILE A 81 4.48 1.28 12.89
CA ILE A 81 3.29 1.90 13.51
C ILE A 81 3.14 3.35 13.05
N SER A 82 4.21 4.13 12.99
CA SER A 82 4.15 5.53 12.52
C SER A 82 3.75 5.62 11.05
N GLU A 83 4.27 4.74 10.20
CA GLU A 83 3.84 4.66 8.79
C GLU A 83 2.36 4.30 8.69
N LEU A 84 1.89 3.29 9.44
CA LEU A 84 0.48 2.90 9.42
C LEU A 84 -0.44 4.03 9.92
N LYS A 85 -0.02 4.79 10.93
CA LYS A 85 -0.76 5.97 11.41
C LYS A 85 -0.84 7.04 10.32
N LYS A 86 0.26 7.35 9.65
CA LYS A 86 0.30 8.29 8.52
C LYS A 86 -0.67 7.89 7.40
N TRP A 87 -0.76 6.60 7.07
CA TRP A 87 -1.73 6.07 6.11
C TRP A 87 -3.18 6.12 6.59
N LYS A 88 -3.43 5.97 7.91
CA LYS A 88 -4.79 6.06 8.49
C LYS A 88 -5.27 7.52 8.61
N GLU A 89 -4.37 8.42 8.95
CA GLU A 89 -4.56 9.87 9.08
C GLU A 89 -4.78 10.57 7.72
N GLN A 90 -4.61 9.83 6.62
CA GLN A 90 -4.83 10.32 5.28
C GLN A 90 -6.25 10.88 5.10
N GLY A 91 -6.33 12.11 4.59
CA GLY A 91 -7.61 12.78 4.33
C GLY A 91 -8.47 12.07 3.27
N PRO A 92 -9.75 12.44 3.16
CA PRO A 92 -10.72 11.75 2.30
C PRO A 92 -10.31 11.76 0.82
N CYS A 93 -9.80 12.89 0.31
CA CYS A 93 -9.34 13.00 -1.08
C CYS A 93 -8.19 12.05 -1.35
N GLN A 94 -7.20 12.02 -0.45
CA GLN A 94 -6.02 11.20 -0.67
C GLN A 94 -6.34 9.69 -0.62
N LYS A 95 -7.29 9.27 0.23
CA LYS A 95 -7.84 7.90 0.20
C LYS A 95 -8.52 7.58 -1.13
N GLU A 96 -9.28 8.52 -1.68
CA GLU A 96 -9.92 8.36 -2.99
C GLU A 96 -8.89 8.31 -4.13
N LEU A 97 -7.86 9.16 -4.08
CA LEU A 97 -6.77 9.21 -5.05
C LEU A 97 -6.08 7.85 -5.19
N TYR A 98 -5.69 7.22 -4.07
CA TYR A 98 -5.07 5.88 -4.12
C TYR A 98 -6.02 4.81 -4.68
N ARG A 99 -7.31 4.89 -4.37
CA ARG A 99 -8.31 3.98 -4.96
C ARG A 99 -8.46 4.20 -6.46
N ALA A 100 -8.44 5.45 -6.92
CA ALA A 100 -8.50 5.79 -8.34
C ALA A 100 -7.26 5.27 -9.08
N LEU A 101 -6.05 5.50 -8.53
CA LEU A 101 -4.79 4.99 -9.08
C LEU A 101 -4.80 3.47 -9.22
N TYR A 102 -5.24 2.74 -8.18
CA TYR A 102 -5.33 1.27 -8.24
C TYR A 102 -6.26 0.80 -9.37
N LYS A 103 -7.42 1.45 -9.53
CA LYS A 103 -8.37 1.15 -10.62
C LYS A 103 -7.77 1.43 -11.99
N LEU A 104 -7.04 2.53 -12.15
CA LEU A 104 -6.40 2.90 -13.41
C LEU A 104 -5.34 1.89 -13.83
N VAL A 105 -4.44 1.51 -12.92
CA VAL A 105 -3.41 0.48 -13.19
C VAL A 105 -4.07 -0.84 -13.59
N LYS A 106 -5.12 -1.25 -12.86
CA LYS A 106 -5.86 -2.49 -13.15
C LYS A 106 -6.60 -2.43 -14.49
N ALA A 107 -7.15 -1.28 -14.85
CA ALA A 107 -7.80 -1.06 -16.14
C ALA A 107 -6.76 -1.13 -17.26
N GLN A 108 -5.62 -0.45 -17.13
CA GLN A 108 -4.53 -0.44 -18.10
C GLN A 108 -3.95 -1.84 -18.37
N GLN A 109 -3.89 -2.73 -17.37
CA GLN A 109 -3.46 -4.11 -17.59
C GLN A 109 -4.45 -4.94 -18.42
N ARG A 110 -5.75 -4.60 -18.37
CA ARG A 110 -6.82 -5.32 -19.06
C ARG A 110 -7.10 -4.75 -20.44
N SER A 111 -7.10 -3.43 -20.56
CA SER A 111 -7.18 -2.75 -21.84
C SER A 111 -5.78 -2.73 -22.46
N ARG A 112 -5.55 -3.51 -23.52
CA ARG A 112 -4.34 -3.39 -24.38
C ARG A 112 -4.26 -2.04 -25.12
N GLY A 113 -5.00 -1.01 -24.66
CA GLY A 113 -5.31 0.21 -25.38
C GLY A 113 -5.50 1.40 -24.44
N GLU A 114 -5.25 2.56 -25.03
CA GLU A 114 -4.94 3.85 -24.41
C GLU A 114 -6.11 4.44 -23.61
N ILE A 115 -5.92 4.65 -22.32
CA ILE A 115 -6.83 5.44 -21.48
C ILE A 115 -6.47 6.91 -21.72
N TYR A 116 -7.17 7.57 -22.64
CA TYR A 116 -6.92 8.98 -22.98
C TYR A 116 -7.63 9.97 -22.05
N LYS A 117 -8.71 9.52 -21.38
CA LYS A 117 -9.57 10.33 -20.51
C LYS A 117 -9.92 9.59 -19.21
N PHE A 118 -9.65 10.19 -18.06
CA PHE A 118 -9.98 9.63 -16.75
C PHE A 118 -10.00 10.70 -15.65
N TYR A 119 -10.45 10.34 -14.43
CA TYR A 119 -10.46 11.26 -13.29
C TYR A 119 -9.49 10.83 -12.20
N LEU A 120 -8.60 11.74 -11.80
CA LEU A 120 -7.78 11.66 -10.60
C LEU A 120 -8.15 12.83 -9.68
N PRO A 121 -8.57 12.58 -8.43
CA PRO A 121 -8.89 13.65 -7.49
C PRO A 121 -7.69 14.57 -7.21
N ASN A 122 -7.85 15.87 -7.42
CA ASN A 122 -6.87 16.88 -7.08
C ASN A 122 -6.91 17.14 -5.57
N CYS A 123 -5.90 16.66 -4.85
CA CYS A 123 -5.82 16.78 -3.40
C CYS A 123 -4.82 17.86 -2.96
N ASN A 124 -5.14 18.55 -1.86
CA ASN A 124 -4.21 19.44 -1.19
C ASN A 124 -3.24 18.64 -0.28
N LYS A 125 -2.29 19.34 0.33
CA LYS A 125 -1.25 18.74 1.20
C LYS A 125 -1.82 18.08 2.46
N ASP A 126 -2.98 18.54 2.91
CA ASP A 126 -3.68 18.02 4.09
C ASP A 126 -4.55 16.80 3.76
N GLY A 127 -4.59 16.36 2.49
CA GLY A 127 -5.35 15.21 2.04
C GLY A 127 -6.85 15.49 1.79
N PHE A 128 -7.24 16.76 1.75
CA PHE A 128 -8.57 17.23 1.36
C PHE A 128 -8.61 17.61 -0.13
N TYR A 129 -9.80 17.85 -0.66
CA TYR A 129 -10.00 18.17 -2.07
C TYR A 129 -9.61 19.63 -2.35
N HIS A 130 -8.93 19.88 -3.46
CA HIS A 130 -8.92 21.22 -4.05
C HIS A 130 -10.34 21.58 -4.51
N SER A 131 -10.71 22.85 -4.41
CA SER A 131 -12.04 23.29 -4.81
C SER A 131 -12.27 23.12 -6.31
N LYS A 132 -11.23 23.30 -7.13
CA LYS A 132 -11.24 22.97 -8.56
C LYS A 132 -10.83 21.51 -8.78
N GLN A 133 -11.70 20.73 -9.39
CA GLN A 133 -11.44 19.37 -9.84
C GLN A 133 -11.51 19.35 -11.36
N CYS A 134 -10.69 18.53 -11.99
CA CYS A 134 -10.63 18.41 -13.44
C CYS A 134 -10.50 16.95 -13.84
N GLU A 135 -11.03 16.62 -15.01
CA GLU A 135 -10.61 15.41 -15.70
C GLU A 135 -9.13 15.47 -16.09
N THR A 136 -8.55 14.31 -16.29
CA THR A 136 -7.21 14.12 -16.82
C THR A 136 -7.33 13.66 -18.27
N LEU A 137 -6.76 14.44 -19.17
CA LEU A 137 -6.68 14.16 -20.60
C LEU A 137 -5.20 13.99 -20.99
N LEU A 138 -4.88 12.92 -21.72
CA LEU A 138 -3.51 12.63 -22.17
C LEU A 138 -3.20 13.18 -23.58
N ASP A 139 -4.22 13.59 -24.32
CA ASP A 139 -4.14 14.09 -25.71
C ASP A 139 -3.84 15.60 -25.81
N GLY A 140 -3.65 16.27 -24.68
CA GLY A 140 -3.36 17.70 -24.61
C GLY A 140 -4.58 18.61 -24.81
N GLU A 141 -5.79 18.05 -24.88
CA GLU A 141 -7.01 18.85 -24.86
C GLU A 141 -7.24 19.52 -23.50
N SER A 142 -8.03 20.60 -23.51
CA SER A 142 -8.44 21.25 -22.26
C SER A 142 -9.39 20.35 -21.48
N ALA A 143 -8.95 19.96 -20.29
CA ALA A 143 -9.75 19.19 -19.35
C ALA A 143 -11.03 19.91 -18.93
N GLU A 144 -12.09 19.15 -18.82
CA GLU A 144 -13.34 19.59 -18.20
C GLU A 144 -13.13 19.67 -16.69
N CYS A 145 -13.47 20.82 -16.11
CA CYS A 145 -13.26 21.13 -14.70
C CYS A 145 -14.56 21.61 -14.04
N TRP A 146 -14.73 21.29 -12.77
CA TRP A 146 -15.88 21.64 -11.93
C TRP A 146 -15.45 22.02 -10.52
N CYS A 147 -16.39 22.58 -9.74
CA CYS A 147 -16.13 22.97 -8.36
C CYS A 147 -16.69 21.96 -7.34
N VAL A 148 -15.93 21.70 -6.29
CA VAL A 148 -16.30 20.81 -5.17
C VAL A 148 -16.06 21.46 -3.82
N TYR A 149 -16.74 20.96 -2.78
CA TYR A 149 -16.44 21.34 -1.40
C TYR A 149 -15.13 20.68 -0.93
N PRO A 150 -14.15 21.43 -0.40
CA PRO A 150 -12.84 20.87 -0.01
C PRO A 150 -12.92 19.72 0.99
N LYS A 151 -13.89 19.74 1.90
CA LYS A 151 -14.02 18.71 2.95
C LYS A 151 -14.61 17.38 2.44
N SER A 152 -15.49 17.42 1.45
CA SER A 152 -16.29 16.26 1.04
C SER A 152 -16.04 15.79 -0.39
N GLY A 153 -15.47 16.64 -1.25
CA GLY A 153 -15.30 16.36 -2.66
C GLY A 153 -16.61 16.38 -3.46
N ARG A 154 -17.74 16.70 -2.83
CA ARG A 154 -19.03 16.81 -3.52
C ARG A 154 -19.07 18.05 -4.38
N ARG A 155 -19.64 17.92 -5.59
CA ARG A 155 -19.84 19.04 -6.51
C ARG A 155 -20.72 20.12 -5.87
N ILE A 156 -20.34 21.38 -6.07
CA ILE A 156 -21.11 22.52 -5.59
C ILE A 156 -22.31 22.73 -6.54
N PRO A 157 -23.57 22.72 -6.04
CA PRO A 157 -24.73 22.99 -6.87
C PRO A 157 -24.64 24.38 -7.52
N GLY A 158 -25.00 24.47 -8.80
CA GLY A 158 -24.93 25.72 -9.56
C GLY A 158 -23.53 26.13 -10.02
N SER A 159 -22.47 25.41 -9.63
CA SER A 159 -21.13 25.62 -10.21
C SER A 159 -21.06 25.07 -11.64
N PRO A 160 -20.42 25.81 -12.56
CA PRO A 160 -20.32 25.43 -13.95
C PRO A 160 -19.31 24.29 -14.11
N GLU A 161 -19.46 23.58 -15.21
CA GLU A 161 -18.49 22.61 -15.69
C GLU A 161 -18.03 23.10 -17.06
N VAL A 162 -16.74 23.44 -17.12
CA VAL A 162 -16.15 24.17 -18.25
C VAL A 162 -14.80 23.57 -18.59
N LYS A 163 -14.40 23.70 -19.85
CA LYS A 163 -13.02 23.44 -20.25
C LYS A 163 -12.14 24.59 -19.77
N GLY A 164 -11.37 24.39 -18.71
CA GLY A 164 -10.50 25.42 -18.13
C GLY A 164 -10.79 25.73 -16.65
N ASP A 165 -10.66 26.99 -16.24
CA ASP A 165 -10.94 27.40 -14.85
C ASP A 165 -12.44 27.73 -14.67
N PRO A 166 -13.14 27.14 -13.70
CA PRO A 166 -14.52 27.50 -13.32
C PRO A 166 -14.63 28.58 -12.21
N GLU A 167 -13.53 29.21 -11.79
CA GLU A 167 -13.52 30.30 -10.79
C GLU A 167 -14.18 29.92 -9.46
N CYS A 168 -13.81 28.76 -8.91
CA CYS A 168 -14.48 28.15 -7.75
C CYS A 168 -14.57 29.01 -6.47
N GLN A 169 -13.78 30.07 -6.35
CA GLN A 169 -13.82 30.97 -5.19
C GLN A 169 -15.20 31.63 -5.02
N GLN A 170 -15.90 31.93 -6.12
CA GLN A 170 -17.21 32.59 -6.09
C GLN A 170 -18.32 31.70 -5.48
N TYR A 171 -18.17 30.38 -5.64
CA TYR A 171 -19.16 29.40 -5.20
C TYR A 171 -18.95 28.93 -3.76
N LEU A 172 -17.75 29.13 -3.20
CA LEU A 172 -17.42 28.79 -1.82
C LEU A 172 -17.89 29.84 -0.83
N SER A 173 -17.82 31.12 -1.20
CA SER A 173 -18.24 32.25 -0.35
C SER A 173 -19.76 32.41 -0.24
N SER A 174 -20.52 31.82 -1.17
CA SER A 174 -21.97 31.95 -1.25
C SER A 174 -22.74 31.00 -0.32
N GLN A 175 -22.05 30.24 0.53
CA GLN A 175 -22.63 29.20 1.39
C GLN A 175 -22.15 29.24 2.85
N GLU A 176 -21.54 30.35 3.27
CA GLU A 176 -21.43 30.69 4.70
C GLU A 176 -22.69 31.42 5.19
#